data_AF-A0A1S6EYN7-F1
#
_entry.id   AF-A0A1S6EYN7-F1
#
_cell.length_a   1.000
_cell.length_b   1.000
_cell.length_c   1.000
_cell.angle_alpha   90.00
_cell.angle_beta   90.00
_cell.angle_gamma   90.00
#
_symmetry.space_group_name_H-M   'P 1'
#
loop_
_entity.id
_entity.type
_entity.pdbx_description
1 polymer ?
#
loop_
_entity_poly.entity_id
_entity_poly.type
_entity_poly.pdbx_seq_one_letter_code
_entity_poly.pdbx_strand_id
1 'polypeptide(L)'
;MSKTATVEDLEAFWEILQGQMGRLLGLAGVVMARLMSERKGEWSDLSDQQVMDLFHSAFIQVAPSAYPELPPEEVEELVRTTFADIAMQLRANGDASESLH
;
A
#
# COMPACT_ATOMS: atom_id res chain seq x y z
N MET A 1 -17.05 -5.91 16.57
CA MET A 1 -16.81 -4.66 17.33
C MET A 1 -15.75 -3.88 16.57
N SER A 2 -16.13 -2.79 15.91
CA SER A 2 -15.17 -1.95 15.19
C SER A 2 -14.28 -1.28 16.22
N LYS A 3 -12.97 -1.59 16.22
CA LYS A 3 -11.99 -0.91 17.06
C LYS A 3 -11.80 0.48 16.48
N THR A 4 -12.35 1.50 17.14
CA THR A 4 -12.07 2.89 16.79
C THR A 4 -10.59 3.13 17.00
N ALA A 5 -9.84 3.42 15.95
CA ALA A 5 -8.42 3.76 16.04
C ALA A 5 -8.23 4.92 17.03
N THR A 6 -7.30 4.78 17.97
CA THR A 6 -7.00 5.83 18.94
C THR A 6 -6.00 6.84 18.37
N VAL A 7 -5.79 7.95 19.10
CA VAL A 7 -4.75 8.92 18.75
C VAL A 7 -3.37 8.27 18.82
N GLU A 8 -3.13 7.37 19.79
CA GLU A 8 -1.87 6.62 19.85
C GLU A 8 -1.68 5.69 18.65
N ASP A 9 -2.77 5.08 18.14
CA ASP A 9 -2.70 4.26 16.91
C ASP A 9 -2.29 5.11 15.69
N LEU A 10 -2.77 6.36 15.62
CA LEU A 10 -2.40 7.31 14.57
C LEU A 10 -0.97 7.82 14.71
N GLU A 11 -0.49 8.07 15.93
CA GLU A 11 0.91 8.47 16.18
C GLU A 11 1.88 7.34 15.86
N ALA A 12 1.59 6.10 16.27
CA ALA A 12 2.38 4.93 15.94
C ALA A 12 2.41 4.68 14.42
N PHE A 13 1.27 4.85 13.75
CA PHE A 13 1.20 4.78 12.29
C PHE A 13 2.03 5.89 11.63
N TRP A 14 1.99 7.11 12.18
CA TRP A 14 2.78 8.23 11.69
C TRP A 14 4.28 8.00 11.85
N GLU A 15 4.74 7.42 12.97
CA GLU A 15 6.15 7.05 13.17
C GLU A 15 6.61 5.99 12.15
N ILE A 16 5.77 4.99 11.87
CA ILE A 16 6.02 4.00 10.81
C ILE A 16 6.13 4.69 9.44
N LEU A 17 5.26 5.66 9.17
CA LEU A 17 5.27 6.46 7.95
C LEU A 17 6.42 7.46 7.87
N GLN A 18 7.13 7.79 8.94
CA GLN A 18 8.33 8.64 8.85
C GLN A 18 9.59 7.85 8.47
N GLY A 19 9.53 6.52 8.51
CA GLY A 19 10.64 5.63 8.18
C GLY A 19 10.72 5.17 6.72
N GLN A 20 11.28 3.99 6.50
CA GLN A 20 11.42 3.37 5.18
C GLN A 20 10.07 3.05 4.53
N MET A 21 9.04 2.76 5.33
CA MET A 21 7.69 2.54 4.82
C MET A 21 7.08 3.80 4.19
N GLY A 22 7.29 4.97 4.80
CA GLY A 22 6.88 6.24 4.17
C GLY A 22 7.60 6.54 2.88
N ARG A 23 8.91 6.26 2.84
CA ARG A 23 9.71 6.38 1.62
C ARG A 23 9.20 5.44 0.53
N LEU A 24 8.90 4.19 0.89
CA LEU A 24 8.33 3.18 0.00
C LEU A 24 7.00 3.66 -0.58
N LEU A 25 6.06 4.10 0.27
CA LEU A 25 4.76 4.62 -0.14
C LEU A 25 4.89 5.86 -1.04
N GLY A 26 5.80 6.78 -0.71
CA GLY A 26 6.08 7.96 -1.53
C GLY A 26 6.61 7.61 -2.92
N LEU A 27 7.59 6.69 -3.01
CA LEU A 27 8.14 6.22 -4.27
C LEU A 27 7.10 5.45 -5.09
N ALA A 28 6.32 4.58 -4.45
CA ALA A 28 5.24 3.84 -5.09
C ALA A 28 4.19 4.81 -5.66
N GLY A 29 3.78 5.84 -4.91
CA GLY A 29 2.85 6.86 -5.38
C GLY A 29 3.32 7.58 -6.65
N VAL A 30 4.61 7.91 -6.75
CA VAL A 30 5.20 8.51 -7.96
C VAL A 30 5.11 7.55 -9.15
N VAL A 31 5.42 6.27 -8.94
CA VAL A 31 5.31 5.23 -9.98
C VAL A 31 3.87 5.06 -10.42
N MET A 32 2.92 4.96 -9.49
CA MET A 32 1.51 4.79 -9.83
C MET A 32 0.96 6.00 -10.60
N ALA A 33 1.31 7.23 -10.20
CA ALA A 33 0.91 8.44 -10.93
C ALA A 33 1.44 8.45 -12.37
N ARG A 34 2.69 8.00 -12.57
CA ARG A 34 3.27 7.83 -13.90
C ARG A 34 2.51 6.78 -14.72
N LEU A 35 2.27 5.59 -14.15
CA LEU A 35 1.55 4.51 -14.83
C LEU A 35 0.13 4.94 -15.22
N MET A 36 -0.55 5.70 -14.37
CA MET A 36 -1.87 6.25 -14.68
C MET A 36 -1.83 7.29 -15.81
N SER A 37 -0.81 8.15 -15.84
CA SER A 37 -0.61 9.09 -16.94
C SER A 37 -0.38 8.37 -18.27
N GLU A 38 0.37 7.27 -18.27
CA GLU A 38 0.64 6.45 -19.47
C GLU A 38 -0.62 5.71 -19.96
N ARG A 39 -1.50 5.28 -19.06
CA ARG A 39 -2.74 4.55 -19.36
C ARG A 39 -3.82 5.42 -20.02
N LYS A 40 -3.72 6.76 -19.95
CA LYS A 40 -4.71 7.73 -20.46
C LYS A 40 -6.13 7.50 -19.92
N GLY A 41 -6.26 7.09 -18.66
CA GLY A 41 -7.53 6.90 -17.97
C GLY A 41 -7.55 7.63 -16.62
N GLU A 42 -8.72 7.70 -15.99
CA GLU A 42 -8.88 8.29 -14.66
C GLU A 42 -8.83 7.21 -13.58
N TRP A 43 -8.51 7.62 -12.35
CA TRP A 43 -8.49 6.71 -11.21
C TRP A 43 -9.87 6.08 -10.94
N SER A 44 -10.94 6.82 -11.21
CA SER A 44 -12.33 6.36 -11.10
C SER A 44 -12.70 5.24 -12.07
N ASP A 45 -11.89 5.04 -13.12
CA ASP A 45 -12.13 3.98 -14.11
C ASP A 45 -11.51 2.64 -13.68
N LEU A 46 -10.78 2.62 -12.56
CA LEU A 46 -10.18 1.41 -12.02
C LEU A 46 -11.14 0.73 -11.04
N SER A 47 -11.29 -0.58 -11.17
CA SER A 47 -11.85 -1.38 -10.08
C SER A 47 -10.86 -1.45 -8.91
N ASP A 48 -11.36 -1.74 -7.71
CA ASP A 48 -10.51 -1.90 -6.52
C ASP A 48 -9.39 -2.92 -6.74
N GLN A 49 -9.69 -4.02 -7.46
CA GLN A 49 -8.68 -5.01 -7.83
C GLN A 49 -7.59 -4.42 -8.73
N GLN A 50 -7.97 -3.57 -9.70
CA GLN A 50 -7.00 -2.91 -10.57
C GLN A 50 -6.16 -1.87 -9.82
N VAL A 51 -6.74 -1.16 -8.86
CA VAL A 51 -6.00 -0.27 -7.96
C VAL A 51 -5.00 -1.06 -7.11
N MET A 52 -5.43 -2.22 -6.58
CA MET A 52 -4.56 -3.10 -5.79
C MET A 52 -3.41 -3.68 -6.61
N ASP A 53 -3.66 -4.11 -7.85
CA ASP A 53 -2.63 -4.62 -8.76
C ASP A 53 -1.62 -3.52 -9.13
N LEU A 54 -2.12 -2.30 -9.36
CA LEU A 54 -1.28 -1.13 -9.63
C LEU A 54 -0.39 -0.79 -8.44
N PHE A 55 -0.97 -0.79 -7.23
CA PHE A 55 -0.25 -0.57 -5.98
C PHE A 55 0.81 -1.63 -5.75
N HIS A 56 0.47 -2.91 -5.91
CA HIS A 56 1.40 -4.04 -5.78
C HIS A 56 2.60 -3.91 -6.72
N SER A 57 2.32 -3.63 -7.99
CA SER A 57 3.35 -3.49 -9.03
C SER A 57 4.31 -2.35 -8.72
N ALA A 58 3.78 -1.20 -8.30
CA ALA A 58 4.60 -0.07 -7.89
C ALA A 58 5.42 -0.38 -6.63
N PHE A 59 4.84 -1.06 -5.65
CA PHE A 59 5.50 -1.47 -4.41
C PHE A 59 6.73 -2.36 -4.67
N ILE A 60 6.55 -3.43 -5.46
CA ILE A 60 7.66 -4.34 -5.83
C ILE A 60 8.76 -3.57 -6.55
N GLN A 61 8.38 -2.66 -7.47
CA GLN A 61 9.33 -1.91 -8.26
C GLN A 61 10.23 -1.00 -7.41
N VAL A 62 9.67 -0.38 -6.36
CA VAL A 62 10.39 0.63 -5.57
C VAL A 62 11.01 0.09 -4.28
N ALA A 63 10.61 -1.10 -3.83
CA ALA A 63 11.08 -1.66 -2.57
C ALA A 63 12.61 -1.82 -2.47
N PRO A 64 13.34 -2.30 -3.50
CA PRO A 64 14.79 -2.38 -3.43
C PRO A 64 15.47 -1.00 -3.22
N SER A 65 14.82 0.07 -3.68
CA SER A 65 15.32 1.44 -3.50
C SER A 65 14.97 2.03 -2.13
N ALA A 66 13.90 1.56 -1.50
CA ALA A 66 13.49 1.97 -0.15
C ALA A 66 14.30 1.25 0.94
N TYR A 67 14.80 0.05 0.66
CA TYR A 67 15.59 -0.81 1.56
C TYR A 67 16.93 -1.25 0.93
N PRO A 68 17.82 -0.31 0.58
CA PRO A 68 19.07 -0.63 -0.14
C PRO A 68 20.06 -1.46 0.69
N GLU A 69 19.91 -1.47 2.01
CA GLU A 69 20.76 -2.22 2.94
C GLU A 69 20.32 -3.67 3.15
N LEU A 70 19.12 -4.06 2.73
CA LEU A 70 18.61 -5.41 2.84
C LEU A 70 18.97 -6.25 1.61
N PRO A 71 19.25 -7.56 1.77
CA PRO A 71 19.41 -8.44 0.64
C PRO A 71 18.09 -8.56 -0.15
N PRO A 72 18.14 -8.76 -1.49
CA PRO A 72 16.95 -8.77 -2.33
C PRO A 72 15.85 -9.74 -1.87
N GLU A 73 16.25 -10.90 -1.35
CA GLU A 73 15.35 -11.95 -0.86
C GLU A 73 14.54 -11.49 0.37
N GLU A 74 15.18 -10.75 1.29
CA GLU A 74 14.51 -10.17 2.46
C GLU A 74 13.58 -9.02 2.07
N VAL A 75 13.97 -8.21 1.07
CA VAL A 75 13.09 -7.15 0.52
C VAL A 75 11.85 -7.76 -0.13
N GLU A 76 12.01 -8.83 -0.92
CA GLU A 76 10.90 -9.52 -1.57
C GLU A 76 9.93 -10.10 -0.53
N GLU A 77 10.45 -10.75 0.52
CA GLU A 77 9.64 -11.28 1.61
C GLU A 77 8.92 -10.17 2.37
N LEU A 78 9.61 -9.05 2.68
CA LEU A 78 9.01 -7.89 3.34
C LEU A 78 7.84 -7.31 2.51
N VAL A 79 8.03 -7.14 1.20
CA VAL A 79 6.99 -6.65 0.29
C VAL A 79 5.80 -7.59 0.26
N ARG A 80 6.05 -8.90 0.10
CA ARG A 80 4.99 -9.92 0.05
C ARG A 80 4.15 -9.91 1.32
N THR A 81 4.80 -9.84 2.47
CA THR A 81 4.13 -9.89 3.78
C THR A 81 3.35 -8.60 4.03
N THR A 82 3.95 -7.44 3.76
CA THR A 82 3.30 -6.12 3.91
C THR A 82 2.09 -6.01 2.99
N PHE A 83 2.21 -6.43 1.73
CA PHE A 83 1.11 -6.38 0.78
C PHE A 83 -0.03 -7.33 1.18
N ALA A 84 0.30 -8.54 1.66
CA ALA A 84 -0.71 -9.47 2.16
C ALA A 84 -1.52 -8.89 3.33
N ASP A 85 -0.84 -8.21 4.27
CA ASP A 85 -1.50 -7.55 5.40
C ASP A 85 -2.40 -6.40 4.95
N ILE A 86 -1.91 -5.54 4.05
CA ILE A 86 -2.72 -4.44 3.47
C ILE A 86 -3.93 -5.00 2.72
N ALA A 87 -3.74 -6.01 1.86
CA ALA A 87 -4.82 -6.62 1.09
C ALA A 87 -5.85 -7.35 1.99
N MET A 88 -5.42 -7.91 3.11
CA MET A 88 -6.31 -8.51 4.11
C MET A 88 -7.13 -7.44 4.82
N GLN A 89 -6.49 -6.36 5.29
CA GLN A 89 -7.19 -5.26 5.96
C GLN A 89 -8.18 -4.55 5.05
N LEU A 90 -7.82 -4.32 3.78
CA LEU A 90 -8.72 -3.71 2.80
C LEU A 90 -9.94 -4.60 2.50
N ARG A 91 -9.75 -5.92 2.40
CA ARG A 91 -10.88 -6.86 2.26
C ARG A 91 -11.78 -6.87 3.48
N ALA A 92 -11.20 -6.94 4.68
CA ALA A 92 -11.96 -6.90 5.93
C ALA A 92 -12.76 -5.59 6.09
N ASN A 93 -12.22 -4.46 5.64
CA ASN A 93 -12.89 -3.17 5.68
C ASN A 93 -13.91 -2.99 4.55
N GLY A 94 -13.66 -3.54 3.36
CA GLY A 94 -14.60 -3.58 2.24
C GLY A 94 -15.86 -4.39 2.58
N ASP A 95 -15.67 -5.59 3.16
CA ASP A 95 -16.77 -6.44 3.64
C ASP A 95 -17.55 -5.76 4.79
N ALA A 96 -16.87 -4.99 5.64
CA ALA A 96 -17.51 -4.19 6.70
C ALA A 96 -18.33 -3.01 6.14
N SER A 97 -17.96 -2.46 4.98
CA SER A 97 -18.67 -1.36 4.33
C SER A 97 -19.87 -1.84 3.50
N GLU A 98 -19.82 -3.04 2.91
CA GLU A 98 -20.98 -3.65 2.24
C GLU A 98 -22.04 -4.14 3.22
N SER A 99 -21.63 -4.60 4.42
CA SER A 99 -22.56 -5.05 5.47
C SER A 99 -23.28 -3.92 6.23
N LEU A 100 -22.94 -2.67 5.95
CA LEU A 100 -23.59 -1.47 6.49
C LEU A 100 -24.59 -0.82 5.51
N HIS A 101 -24.77 -1.37 4.31
CA HIS A 101 -25.72 -0.89 3.29
C HIS A 101 -26.93 -1.80 3.12
#